data_AF-A0A6U9QAR5-F1
#
_entry.id   AF-A0A6U9QAR5-F1
#
_cell.length_a   1.000
_cell.length_b   1.000
_cell.length_c   1.000
_cell.angle_alpha   90.00
_cell.angle_beta   90.00
_cell.angle_gamma   90.00
#
_symmetry.space_group_name_H-M   'P 1'
#
loop_
_entity.id
_entity.type
_entity.pdbx_description
1 polymer ?
#
loop_
_entity_poly.entity_id
_entity_poly.type
_entity_poly.pdbx_seq_one_letter_code
_entity_poly.pdbx_strand_id
1 'polypeptide(L)'
;MNRTIETEKDQLTRERRVQQLVLLLKIQATKSCAGVSLKTQELYAIVFLTRYLDLFTNFVSLYVEWNRWKGETQNRRSGTNAVKQRLTAKLASDATDTYCWIFRSYNTIMKLIFIGSALAIIWLMRRHKVVRQSYDKSQDTFRYEFLLAPCFLLSLVLNNMFTVMEVLWTFSIYLEAVAILPQMVLLQRTRNVDNLTGNYVFLLGAYRALYILNWIYRYYTEPGYRQWLVWLSGIVQTAVYCDFFYYYIQSWKNNEKLQLPA
;
A
#
# COMPACT_ATOMS: atom_id res chain seq x y z
N MET A 1 2.06 -19.24 9.76
CA MET A 1 0.91 -18.33 9.85
C MET A 1 1.34 -16.87 10.00
N ASN A 2 2.04 -16.47 11.08
CA ASN A 2 2.49 -15.06 11.23
C ASN A 2 3.45 -14.57 10.15
N ARG A 3 4.46 -15.38 9.75
CA ARG A 3 5.40 -14.98 8.68
C ARG A 3 4.75 -14.81 7.30
N THR A 4 3.70 -15.58 7.00
CA THR A 4 2.96 -15.53 5.72
C THR A 4 2.06 -14.28 5.63
N ILE A 5 1.53 -13.85 6.78
CA ILE A 5 0.77 -12.60 6.90
C ILE A 5 1.73 -11.41 6.72
N GLU A 6 2.89 -11.43 7.37
CA GLU A 6 3.85 -10.33 7.35
C GLU A 6 4.47 -10.11 5.97
N THR A 7 4.77 -11.19 5.23
CA THR A 7 5.25 -11.12 3.84
C THR A 7 4.21 -10.52 2.89
N GLU A 8 2.92 -10.80 3.09
CA GLU A 8 1.87 -10.25 2.25
C GLU A 8 1.53 -8.80 2.58
N LYS A 9 1.54 -8.44 3.88
CA LYS A 9 1.53 -7.04 4.33
C LYS A 9 2.66 -6.27 3.63
N ASP A 10 3.86 -6.85 3.55
CA ASP A 10 5.01 -6.26 2.87
C ASP A 10 4.84 -6.17 1.35
N GLN A 11 4.24 -7.19 0.72
CA GLN A 11 4.04 -7.26 -0.73
C GLN A 11 2.98 -6.26 -1.23
N LEU A 12 1.82 -6.20 -0.57
CA LEU A 12 0.82 -5.15 -0.81
C LEU A 12 1.44 -3.76 -0.64
N THR A 13 2.30 -3.60 0.37
CA THR A 13 3.07 -2.37 0.58
C THR A 13 4.07 -2.11 -0.56
N ARG A 14 4.76 -3.12 -1.14
CA ARG A 14 5.68 -2.93 -2.28
C ARG A 14 5.01 -2.45 -3.56
N GLU A 15 3.82 -2.94 -3.88
CA GLU A 15 3.11 -2.47 -5.07
C GLU A 15 2.69 -1.01 -4.94
N ARG A 16 2.15 -0.64 -3.76
CA ARG A 16 1.69 0.72 -3.43
C ARG A 16 2.80 1.75 -3.60
N ARG A 17 4.02 1.34 -3.24
CA ARG A 17 5.26 2.11 -3.38
C ARG A 17 5.60 2.46 -4.84
N VAL A 18 5.39 1.54 -5.78
CA VAL A 18 5.71 1.75 -7.19
C VAL A 18 4.77 2.78 -7.83
N GLN A 19 3.46 2.68 -7.55
CA GLN A 19 2.45 3.57 -8.13
C GLN A 19 2.70 5.05 -7.79
N GLN A 20 3.04 5.30 -6.53
CA GLN A 20 3.31 6.63 -6.02
C GLN A 20 4.58 7.24 -6.63
N LEU A 21 5.64 6.44 -6.79
CA LEU A 21 6.87 6.89 -7.45
C LEU A 21 6.64 7.17 -8.94
N VAL A 22 5.87 6.32 -9.63
CA VAL A 22 5.50 6.55 -11.03
C VAL A 22 4.72 7.85 -11.20
N LEU A 23 3.78 8.14 -10.29
CA LEU A 23 3.04 9.40 -10.31
C LEU A 23 3.95 10.61 -10.06
N LEU A 24 4.87 10.52 -9.09
CA LEU A 24 5.84 11.58 -8.83
C LEU A 24 6.72 11.85 -10.06
N LEU A 25 7.23 10.78 -10.70
CA LEU A 25 8.02 10.88 -11.92
C LEU A 25 7.22 11.49 -13.07
N LYS A 26 5.94 11.11 -13.25
CA LYS A 26 5.03 11.74 -14.22
C LYS A 26 4.98 13.25 -14.00
N ILE A 27 4.67 13.70 -12.78
CA ILE A 27 4.52 15.12 -12.45
C ILE A 27 5.86 15.86 -12.65
N GLN A 28 6.98 15.23 -12.32
CA GLN A 28 8.30 15.82 -12.51
C GLN A 28 8.70 15.94 -13.99
N ALA A 29 8.33 14.96 -14.81
CA ALA A 29 8.61 14.94 -16.25
C ALA A 29 7.71 15.90 -17.03
N THR A 30 6.40 15.91 -16.76
CA THR A 30 5.43 16.76 -17.48
C THR A 30 5.31 18.16 -16.89
N LYS A 31 5.82 18.39 -15.66
CA LYS A 31 5.63 19.61 -14.87
C LYS A 31 4.16 20.00 -14.70
N SER A 32 3.25 19.04 -14.85
CA SER A 32 1.80 19.23 -14.82
C SER A 32 1.14 18.17 -13.95
N CYS A 33 0.14 18.57 -13.18
CA CYS A 33 -0.76 17.71 -12.42
C CYS A 33 -2.20 17.75 -12.96
N ALA A 34 -2.38 18.12 -14.24
CA ALA A 34 -3.68 18.03 -14.89
C ALA A 34 -4.24 16.60 -14.79
N GLY A 35 -5.52 16.49 -14.40
CA GLY A 35 -6.20 15.22 -14.19
C GLY A 35 -5.75 14.42 -12.96
N VAL A 36 -5.03 15.02 -12.01
CA VAL A 36 -4.64 14.40 -10.72
C VAL A 36 -5.38 15.08 -9.57
N SER A 37 -6.11 14.30 -8.77
CA SER A 37 -6.85 14.78 -7.59
C SER A 37 -5.91 14.98 -6.41
N LEU A 38 -5.95 16.18 -5.83
CA LEU A 38 -5.18 16.51 -4.63
C LEU A 38 -5.75 15.76 -3.42
N LYS A 39 -7.08 15.60 -3.35
CA LYS A 39 -7.77 14.91 -2.26
C LYS A 39 -7.36 13.44 -2.17
N THR A 40 -7.21 12.78 -3.30
CA THR A 40 -6.67 11.42 -3.36
C THR A 40 -5.25 11.35 -2.79
N GLN A 41 -4.38 12.31 -3.12
CA GLN A 41 -3.02 12.35 -2.57
C GLN A 41 -3.00 12.58 -1.05
N GLU A 42 -3.91 13.42 -0.53
CA GLU A 42 -4.07 13.64 0.90
C GLU A 42 -4.55 12.37 1.62
N LEU A 43 -5.52 11.65 1.05
CA LEU A 43 -5.98 10.38 1.59
C LEU A 43 -4.86 9.32 1.60
N TYR A 44 -4.08 9.21 0.52
CA TYR A 44 -2.93 8.31 0.49
C TYR A 44 -1.85 8.71 1.51
N ALA A 45 -1.61 10.00 1.73
CA ALA A 45 -0.71 10.46 2.78
C ALA A 45 -1.20 10.03 4.17
N ILE A 46 -2.50 10.16 4.46
CA ILE A 46 -3.11 9.67 5.71
C ILE A 46 -2.94 8.15 5.86
N VAL A 47 -3.16 7.39 4.79
CA VAL A 47 -2.95 5.93 4.75
C VAL A 47 -1.49 5.59 5.11
N PHE A 48 -0.50 6.25 4.49
CA PHE A 48 0.90 5.98 4.78
C PHE A 48 1.30 6.38 6.19
N LEU A 49 0.82 7.54 6.67
CA LEU A 49 1.08 7.99 8.03
C LEU A 49 0.55 6.98 9.04
N THR A 50 -0.73 6.60 8.94
CA THR A 50 -1.36 5.65 9.88
C THR A 50 -0.77 4.25 9.80
N ARG A 51 -0.38 3.79 8.60
CA ARG A 51 0.24 2.47 8.42
C ARG A 51 1.66 2.38 8.96
N TYR A 52 2.42 3.46 8.86
CA TYR A 52 3.83 3.49 9.25
C TYR A 52 4.08 4.10 10.64
N LEU A 53 3.03 4.31 11.45
CA LEU A 53 3.18 4.68 12.87
C LEU A 53 3.99 3.65 13.67
N ASP A 54 3.99 2.41 13.20
CA ASP A 54 4.79 1.31 13.72
C ASP A 54 6.31 1.60 13.66
N LEU A 55 6.75 2.56 12.84
CA LEU A 55 8.13 3.05 12.79
C LEU A 55 8.61 3.58 14.14
N PHE A 56 7.72 4.20 14.92
CA PHE A 56 8.05 4.82 16.20
C PHE A 56 7.96 3.84 17.38
N THR A 57 7.25 2.72 17.23
CA THR A 57 7.02 1.76 18.34
C THR A 57 7.81 0.47 18.21
N ASN A 58 8.15 0.04 17.00
CA ASN A 58 8.84 -1.24 16.77
C ASN A 58 10.36 -1.18 16.92
N PHE A 59 10.90 -0.19 17.63
CA PHE A 59 12.35 -0.13 17.86
C PHE A 59 12.86 -1.36 18.66
N VAL A 60 11.97 -2.10 19.35
CA VAL A 60 12.29 -3.12 20.37
C VAL A 60 11.98 -4.58 19.96
N SER A 61 11.17 -4.87 18.92
CA SER A 61 10.53 -6.20 18.78
C SER A 61 11.45 -7.38 18.41
N LEU A 62 12.55 -7.19 17.68
CA LEU A 62 13.41 -8.30 17.22
C LEU A 62 14.39 -8.84 18.29
N TYR A 63 14.73 -8.03 19.30
CA TYR A 63 15.59 -8.46 20.41
C TYR A 63 14.90 -9.55 21.25
N VAL A 64 13.59 -9.45 21.42
CA VAL A 64 12.79 -10.39 22.21
C VAL A 64 12.62 -11.74 21.50
N GLU A 65 12.43 -11.75 20.17
CA GLU A 65 12.35 -13.00 19.38
C GLU A 65 13.69 -13.74 19.27
N TRP A 66 14.80 -13.01 19.13
CA TRP A 66 16.14 -13.59 19.18
C TRP A 66 16.41 -14.27 20.52
N ASN A 67 16.06 -13.62 21.63
CA ASN A 67 16.20 -14.19 22.98
C ASN A 67 15.36 -15.48 23.13
N ARG A 68 14.18 -15.54 22.50
CA ARG A 68 13.30 -16.72 22.52
C ARG A 68 13.88 -17.90 21.71
N TRP A 69 14.40 -17.65 20.51
CA TRP A 69 15.04 -18.68 19.67
C TRP A 69 16.33 -19.22 20.30
N LYS A 70 17.08 -18.37 21.00
CA LYS A 70 18.28 -18.77 21.76
C LYS A 70 17.94 -19.74 22.89
N GLY A 71 16.79 -19.57 23.55
CA GLY A 71 16.30 -20.48 24.58
C GLY A 71 15.91 -21.86 24.05
N GLU A 72 15.31 -21.95 22.87
CA GLU A 72 14.86 -23.23 22.27
C GLU A 72 16.00 -24.06 21.67
N THR A 73 17.02 -23.42 21.10
CA THR A 73 18.16 -24.12 20.50
C THR A 73 19.10 -24.75 21.52
N GLN A 74 19.16 -24.19 22.74
CA GLN A 74 19.94 -24.73 23.85
C GLN A 74 19.33 -26.02 24.42
N ASN A 75 18.02 -26.22 24.30
CA ASN A 75 17.30 -27.37 24.87
C ASN A 75 17.33 -28.63 23.98
N ARG A 76 17.60 -28.51 22.67
CA ARG A 76 17.51 -29.62 21.69
C ARG A 76 18.81 -30.35 21.38
N ARG A 77 19.96 -29.95 21.94
CA ARG A 77 21.26 -30.19 21.30
C ARG A 77 22.36 -30.75 22.21
N SER A 78 21.96 -31.58 23.18
CA SER A 78 22.83 -32.19 24.20
C SER A 78 23.85 -33.26 23.71
N GLY A 79 24.17 -33.36 22.41
CA GLY A 79 24.84 -34.56 21.84
C GLY A 79 25.94 -34.39 20.78
N THR A 80 26.52 -33.20 20.57
CA THR A 80 27.69 -33.02 19.66
C THR A 80 28.80 -32.21 20.31
N ASN A 81 30.04 -32.35 19.84
CA ASN A 81 31.23 -31.61 20.34
C ASN A 81 30.90 -30.13 20.57
N ALA A 82 30.88 -29.75 21.85
CA ALA A 82 30.38 -28.45 22.32
C ALA A 82 31.05 -27.27 21.60
N VAL A 83 32.30 -27.41 21.16
CA VAL A 83 33.06 -26.39 20.43
C VAL A 83 32.48 -26.14 19.04
N LYS A 84 32.23 -27.18 18.23
CA LYS A 84 31.68 -27.05 16.86
C LYS A 84 30.26 -26.49 16.89
N GLN A 85 29.50 -26.85 17.92
CA GLN A 85 28.15 -26.36 18.12
C GLN A 85 28.11 -24.90 18.58
N ARG A 86 29.04 -24.47 19.46
CA ARG A 86 29.22 -23.06 19.83
C ARG A 86 29.66 -22.21 18.64
N LEU A 87 30.57 -22.70 17.82
CA LEU A 87 31.08 -21.97 16.65
C LEU A 87 30.00 -21.79 15.59
N THR A 88 29.23 -22.84 15.28
CA THR A 88 28.12 -22.79 14.31
C THR A 88 26.95 -21.96 14.81
N ALA A 89 26.62 -22.01 16.11
CA ALA A 89 25.61 -21.14 16.69
C ALA A 89 26.05 -19.66 16.70
N LYS A 90 27.34 -19.38 16.95
CA LYS A 90 27.88 -18.02 16.92
C LYS A 90 27.90 -17.44 15.51
N LEU A 91 28.37 -18.22 14.52
CA LEU A 91 28.32 -17.84 13.10
C LEU A 91 26.88 -17.63 12.60
N ALA A 92 25.94 -18.49 13.01
CA ALA A 92 24.53 -18.33 12.66
C ALA A 92 23.89 -17.10 13.34
N SER A 93 24.28 -16.79 14.59
CA SER A 93 23.85 -15.56 15.27
C SER A 93 24.39 -14.33 14.54
N ASP A 94 25.70 -14.26 14.29
CA ASP A 94 26.34 -13.12 13.64
C ASP A 94 25.77 -12.88 12.22
N ALA A 95 25.52 -13.96 11.47
CA ALA A 95 24.86 -13.88 10.16
C ALA A 95 23.42 -13.37 10.28
N THR A 96 22.61 -13.95 11.19
CA THR A 96 21.21 -13.56 11.38
C THR A 96 21.08 -12.11 11.84
N ASP A 97 21.94 -11.68 12.76
CA ASP A 97 21.98 -10.30 13.25
C ASP A 97 22.28 -9.34 12.08
N THR A 98 23.27 -9.65 11.24
CA THR A 98 23.60 -8.84 10.06
C THR A 98 22.42 -8.72 9.08
N TYR A 99 21.73 -9.82 8.76
CA TYR A 99 20.54 -9.79 7.90
C TYR A 99 19.39 -9.00 8.52
N CYS A 100 19.15 -9.13 9.82
CA CYS A 100 18.11 -8.39 10.54
C CYS A 100 18.38 -6.87 10.53
N TRP A 101 19.64 -6.45 10.72
CA TRP A 101 20.03 -5.04 10.65
C TRP A 101 19.87 -4.45 9.25
N ILE A 102 20.26 -5.20 8.20
CA ILE A 102 20.08 -4.78 6.81
C ILE A 102 18.58 -4.65 6.47
N PHE A 103 17.78 -5.67 6.80
CA PHE A 103 16.35 -5.68 6.54
C PHE A 103 15.62 -4.54 7.26
N ARG A 104 15.97 -4.29 8.54
CA ARG A 104 15.40 -3.20 9.34
C ARG A 104 15.77 -1.83 8.81
N SER A 105 17.02 -1.64 8.43
CA SER A 105 17.50 -0.39 7.81
C SER A 105 16.78 -0.13 6.49
N TYR A 106 16.68 -1.16 5.64
CA TYR A 106 15.92 -1.09 4.39
C TYR A 106 14.46 -0.71 4.64
N ASN A 107 13.76 -1.39 5.55
CA ASN A 107 12.35 -1.12 5.81
C ASN A 107 12.13 0.30 6.36
N THR A 108 12.98 0.75 7.27
CA THR A 108 12.93 2.11 7.81
C THR A 108 13.15 3.16 6.72
N ILE A 109 14.22 3.03 5.95
CA ILE A 109 14.58 3.95 4.86
C ILE A 109 13.45 3.98 3.83
N MET A 110 12.93 2.82 3.44
CA MET A 110 11.82 2.73 2.50
C MET A 110 10.60 3.47 3.04
N LYS A 111 10.12 3.18 4.25
CA LYS A 111 8.97 3.88 4.85
C LYS A 111 9.15 5.42 4.84
N LEU A 112 10.34 5.91 5.19
CA LEU A 112 10.66 7.34 5.17
C LEU A 112 10.60 7.92 3.76
N ILE A 113 11.15 7.23 2.75
CA ILE A 113 11.07 7.65 1.34
C ILE A 113 9.62 7.77 0.88
N PHE A 114 8.72 6.88 1.28
CA PHE A 114 7.31 6.92 0.85
C PHE A 114 6.49 7.99 1.54
N ILE A 115 6.72 8.23 2.83
CA ILE A 115 6.13 9.37 3.52
C ILE A 115 6.65 10.67 2.88
N GLY A 116 7.96 10.76 2.65
CA GLY A 116 8.60 11.90 2.01
C GLY A 116 8.06 12.17 0.60
N SER A 117 7.91 11.13 -0.23
CA SER A 117 7.38 11.28 -1.58
C SER A 117 5.88 11.63 -1.59
N ALA A 118 5.08 11.14 -0.63
CA ALA A 118 3.66 11.50 -0.51
C ALA A 118 3.52 12.99 -0.22
N LEU A 119 4.26 13.45 0.79
CA LEU A 119 4.29 14.85 1.17
C LEU A 119 4.88 15.72 0.06
N ALA A 120 5.88 15.23 -0.67
CA ALA A 120 6.45 15.93 -1.82
C ALA A 120 5.43 16.14 -2.94
N ILE A 121 4.60 15.14 -3.28
CA ILE A 121 3.54 15.29 -4.29
C ILE A 121 2.53 16.38 -3.84
N ILE A 122 2.07 16.30 -2.59
CA ILE A 122 1.14 17.30 -2.02
C ILE A 122 1.78 18.69 -2.04
N TRP A 123 3.06 18.80 -1.67
CA TRP A 123 3.80 20.05 -1.70
C TRP A 123 3.95 20.60 -3.13
N LEU A 124 4.28 19.74 -4.11
CA LEU A 124 4.36 20.13 -5.52
C LEU A 124 3.02 20.67 -6.01
N MET A 125 1.91 19.99 -5.72
CA MET A 125 0.58 20.43 -6.14
C MET A 125 0.13 21.73 -5.45
N ARG A 126 0.48 21.93 -4.17
CA ARG A 126 0.03 23.10 -3.39
C ARG A 126 0.94 24.34 -3.53
N ARG A 127 2.26 24.16 -3.67
CA ARG A 127 3.26 25.24 -3.55
C ARG A 127 4.06 25.49 -4.83
N HIS A 128 4.32 24.47 -5.66
CA HIS A 128 5.14 24.67 -6.85
C HIS A 128 4.40 25.49 -7.91
N LYS A 129 5.00 26.62 -8.33
CA LYS A 129 4.33 27.64 -9.18
C LYS A 129 3.76 27.06 -10.48
N VAL A 130 4.51 26.19 -11.17
CA VAL A 130 4.11 25.63 -12.48
C VAL A 130 3.05 24.54 -12.32
N VAL A 131 3.22 23.65 -11.34
CA VAL A 131 2.36 22.47 -11.19
C VAL A 131 1.00 22.91 -10.64
N ARG A 132 0.97 23.83 -9.68
CA ARG A 132 -0.27 24.38 -9.13
C ARG A 132 -1.19 25.02 -10.17
N GLN A 133 -0.63 25.64 -11.22
CA GLN A 133 -1.42 26.27 -12.29
C GLN A 133 -2.23 25.25 -13.10
N SER A 134 -1.70 24.02 -13.23
CA SER A 134 -2.39 22.93 -13.92
C SER A 134 -3.43 22.19 -13.06
N TYR A 135 -3.55 22.51 -11.77
CA TYR A 135 -4.52 21.90 -10.87
C TYR A 135 -5.86 22.65 -10.92
N ASP A 136 -6.91 21.97 -11.39
CA ASP A 136 -8.27 22.51 -11.40
C ASP A 136 -9.04 22.10 -10.13
N LYS A 137 -9.12 23.04 -9.17
CA LYS A 137 -9.86 22.86 -7.91
C LYS A 137 -11.38 22.75 -8.12
N SER A 138 -11.92 23.28 -9.22
CA SER A 138 -13.37 23.29 -9.48
C SER A 138 -13.93 21.90 -9.77
N GLN A 139 -13.09 21.02 -10.34
CA GLN A 139 -13.47 19.64 -10.65
C GLN A 139 -13.30 18.70 -9.45
N ASP A 140 -12.37 19.01 -8.54
CA ASP A 140 -12.02 18.18 -7.36
C ASP A 140 -12.90 18.50 -6.12
N THR A 141 -14.22 18.47 -6.27
CA THR A 141 -15.17 18.83 -5.17
C THR A 141 -15.56 17.66 -4.26
N PHE A 142 -14.98 16.48 -4.44
CA PHE A 142 -15.31 15.28 -3.66
C PHE A 142 -15.14 15.48 -2.14
N ARG A 143 -16.10 15.06 -1.31
CA ARG A 143 -16.04 15.23 0.15
C ARG A 143 -15.43 13.99 0.79
N TYR A 144 -14.13 14.05 1.10
CA TYR A 144 -13.37 12.90 1.60
C TYR A 144 -13.78 12.48 3.02
N GLU A 145 -14.53 13.31 3.75
CA GLU A 145 -15.09 13.01 5.06
C GLU A 145 -16.03 11.79 5.02
N PHE A 146 -16.76 11.61 3.91
CA PHE A 146 -17.60 10.44 3.67
C PHE A 146 -16.80 9.14 3.50
N LEU A 147 -15.49 9.23 3.30
CA LEU A 147 -14.60 8.05 3.28
C LEU A 147 -13.95 7.85 4.64
N LEU A 148 -13.43 8.93 5.24
CA LEU A 148 -12.73 8.85 6.52
C LEU A 148 -13.62 8.31 7.64
N ALA A 149 -14.83 8.86 7.82
CA ALA A 149 -15.68 8.49 8.95
C ALA A 149 -16.14 7.02 8.89
N PRO A 150 -16.68 6.49 7.76
CA PRO A 150 -17.05 5.08 7.68
C PRO A 150 -15.86 4.14 7.80
N CYS A 151 -14.70 4.45 7.20
CA CYS A 151 -13.52 3.61 7.33
C CYS A 151 -12.99 3.54 8.77
N PHE A 152 -13.05 4.67 9.50
CA PHE A 152 -12.65 4.71 10.90
C PHE A 152 -13.61 3.90 11.78
N LEU A 153 -14.92 4.10 11.62
CA LEU A 153 -15.94 3.33 12.34
C LEU A 153 -15.81 1.83 12.05
N LEU A 154 -15.64 1.46 10.77
CA LEU A 154 -15.46 0.06 10.38
C LEU A 154 -14.20 -0.55 11.01
N SER A 155 -13.11 0.22 11.12
CA SER A 155 -11.87 -0.25 11.74
C SER A 155 -11.98 -0.51 13.24
N LEU A 156 -12.96 0.09 13.92
CA LEU A 156 -13.25 -0.16 15.34
C LEU A 156 -14.10 -1.41 15.56
N VAL A 157 -14.92 -1.79 14.56
CA VAL A 157 -15.84 -2.93 14.65
C VAL A 157 -15.20 -4.20 14.08
N LEU A 158 -14.48 -4.06 12.96
CA LEU A 158 -13.94 -5.17 12.17
C LEU A 158 -12.40 -5.16 12.18
N ASN A 159 -11.82 -5.55 13.32
CA ASN A 159 -10.38 -5.64 13.51
C ASN A 159 -10.00 -7.02 14.07
N ASN A 160 -8.75 -7.47 13.82
CA ASN A 160 -8.29 -8.77 14.33
C ASN A 160 -8.03 -8.75 15.83
N MET A 161 -7.50 -7.64 16.34
CA MET A 161 -7.20 -7.42 17.76
C MET A 161 -7.52 -5.99 18.14
N PHE A 162 -8.14 -5.78 19.30
CA PHE A 162 -8.54 -4.45 19.75
C PHE A 162 -7.36 -3.71 20.43
N THR A 163 -6.33 -3.45 19.63
CA THR A 163 -5.18 -2.62 20.01
C THR A 163 -5.14 -1.40 19.10
N VAL A 164 -4.67 -0.26 19.64
CA VAL A 164 -4.61 0.99 18.87
C VAL A 164 -3.83 0.82 17.56
N MET A 165 -2.73 0.06 17.59
CA MET A 165 -1.91 -0.19 16.40
C MET A 165 -2.62 -1.04 15.36
N GLU A 166 -3.33 -2.10 15.77
CA GLU A 166 -4.07 -2.96 14.83
C GLU A 166 -5.30 -2.22 14.26
N VAL A 167 -5.96 -1.39 15.06
CA VAL A 167 -7.08 -0.52 14.59
C VAL A 167 -6.57 0.49 13.56
N LEU A 168 -5.48 1.21 13.83
CA LEU A 168 -4.90 2.18 12.88
C LEU A 168 -4.38 1.49 11.62
N TRP A 169 -3.79 0.29 11.77
CA TRP A 169 -3.37 -0.52 10.64
C TRP A 169 -4.57 -0.96 9.78
N THR A 170 -5.66 -1.42 10.41
CA THR A 170 -6.90 -1.85 9.74
C THR A 170 -7.61 -0.67 9.07
N PHE A 171 -7.67 0.48 9.74
CA PHE A 171 -8.13 1.75 9.18
C PHE A 171 -7.38 2.11 7.91
N SER A 172 -6.04 1.99 7.91
CA SER A 172 -5.22 2.28 6.73
C SER A 172 -5.58 1.38 5.54
N ILE A 173 -6.00 0.13 5.78
CA ILE A 173 -6.40 -0.80 4.71
C ILE A 173 -7.74 -0.38 4.12
N TYR A 174 -8.74 -0.14 4.96
CA TYR A 174 -10.07 0.27 4.50
C TYR A 174 -10.04 1.61 3.78
N LEU A 175 -9.36 2.61 4.35
CA LEU A 175 -9.24 3.92 3.73
C LEU A 175 -8.56 3.82 2.37
N GLU A 176 -7.55 2.97 2.22
CA GLU A 176 -6.87 2.82 0.94
C GLU A 176 -7.74 2.22 -0.16
N ALA A 177 -8.60 1.25 0.18
CA ALA A 177 -9.51 0.63 -0.78
C ALA A 177 -10.40 1.68 -1.47
N VAL A 178 -10.77 2.73 -0.73
CA VAL A 178 -11.67 3.79 -1.19
C VAL A 178 -10.94 5.11 -1.53
N ALA A 179 -9.66 5.25 -1.17
CA ALA A 179 -8.89 6.48 -1.36
C ALA A 179 -8.75 6.92 -2.82
N ILE A 180 -8.92 5.98 -3.77
CA ILE A 180 -8.91 6.28 -5.21
C ILE A 180 -10.19 6.97 -5.70
N LEU A 181 -11.30 6.92 -4.96
CA LEU A 181 -12.60 7.45 -5.41
C LEU A 181 -12.56 8.93 -5.88
N PRO A 182 -11.91 9.88 -5.15
CA PRO A 182 -11.85 11.26 -5.62
C PRO A 182 -11.13 11.38 -6.98
N GLN A 183 -10.13 10.54 -7.24
CA GLN A 183 -9.43 10.49 -8.54
C GLN A 183 -10.34 9.97 -9.65
N MET A 184 -11.14 8.93 -9.37
CA MET A 184 -12.08 8.37 -10.34
C MET A 184 -13.16 9.39 -10.72
N VAL A 185 -13.75 10.05 -9.71
CA VAL A 185 -14.75 11.11 -9.90
C VAL A 185 -14.16 12.30 -10.65
N LEU A 186 -12.90 12.66 -10.38
CA LEU A 186 -12.21 13.71 -11.13
C LEU A 186 -12.09 13.35 -12.61
N LEU A 187 -11.70 12.11 -12.94
CA LEU A 187 -11.61 11.66 -14.33
C LEU A 187 -12.98 11.63 -15.01
N GLN A 188 -14.04 11.26 -14.29
CA GLN A 188 -15.41 11.29 -14.82
C GLN A 188 -15.84 12.71 -15.23
N ARG A 189 -15.48 13.70 -14.42
CA ARG A 189 -15.78 15.12 -14.70
C ARG A 189 -14.86 15.73 -15.76
N THR A 190 -13.61 15.29 -15.78
CA THR A 190 -12.60 15.71 -16.76
C THR A 190 -12.83 14.92 -18.05
N ARG A 191 -13.83 15.32 -18.84
CA ARG A 191 -14.25 14.66 -20.12
C ARG A 191 -13.14 14.46 -21.17
N ASN A 192 -11.92 14.92 -20.93
CA ASN A 192 -10.78 14.76 -21.81
C ASN A 192 -9.61 14.14 -21.01
N VAL A 193 -9.66 12.83 -20.81
CA VAL A 193 -8.56 12.10 -20.18
C VAL A 193 -7.51 11.79 -21.23
N ASP A 194 -6.26 12.19 -20.99
CA ASP A 194 -5.15 11.81 -21.87
C ASP A 194 -5.04 10.29 -21.98
N ASN A 195 -4.86 9.76 -23.19
CA ASN A 195 -4.70 8.31 -23.41
C ASN A 195 -3.61 7.71 -22.52
N LEU A 196 -2.51 8.42 -22.26
CA LEU A 196 -1.46 7.97 -21.35
C LEU A 196 -1.96 7.80 -19.90
N THR A 197 -2.78 8.72 -19.42
CA THR A 197 -3.37 8.67 -18.08
C THR A 197 -4.42 7.55 -18.00
N GLY A 198 -5.24 7.38 -19.04
CA GLY A 198 -6.20 6.28 -19.16
C GLY A 198 -5.52 4.91 -19.13
N ASN A 199 -4.52 4.70 -19.98
CA ASN A 199 -3.74 3.46 -20.04
C ASN A 199 -3.08 3.14 -18.69
N TYR A 200 -2.53 4.16 -18.03
CA TYR A 200 -1.93 4.01 -16.69
C TYR A 200 -2.96 3.51 -15.67
N VAL A 201 -4.11 4.18 -15.55
CA VAL A 201 -5.15 3.79 -14.59
C VAL A 201 -5.73 2.41 -14.92
N PHE A 202 -5.90 2.08 -16.21
CA PHE A 202 -6.35 0.76 -16.64
C PHE A 202 -5.37 -0.34 -16.24
N LEU A 203 -4.08 -0.20 -16.56
CA LEU A 203 -3.04 -1.17 -16.18
C LEU A 203 -2.95 -1.29 -14.65
N LEU A 204 -3.11 -0.17 -13.95
CA LEU A 204 -3.13 -0.13 -12.48
C LEU A 204 -4.29 -0.95 -11.89
N GLY A 205 -5.46 -0.86 -12.49
CA GLY A 205 -6.59 -1.64 -12.04
C GLY A 205 -6.49 -3.11 -12.48
N ALA A 206 -6.02 -3.37 -13.70
CA ALA A 206 -5.88 -4.72 -14.24
C ALA A 206 -4.90 -5.57 -13.42
N TYR A 207 -3.75 -5.00 -13.02
CA TYR A 207 -2.81 -5.72 -12.17
C TYR A 207 -3.47 -6.09 -10.81
N ARG A 208 -4.28 -5.20 -10.22
CA ARG A 208 -5.02 -5.49 -8.97
C ARG A 208 -6.01 -6.65 -9.15
N ALA A 209 -6.71 -6.70 -10.28
CA ALA A 209 -7.62 -7.81 -10.58
C ALA A 209 -6.87 -9.15 -10.68
N LEU A 210 -5.68 -9.16 -11.29
CA LEU A 210 -4.82 -10.36 -11.34
C LEU A 210 -4.34 -10.79 -9.94
N TYR A 211 -4.17 -9.87 -9.00
CA TYR A 211 -3.85 -10.21 -7.61
C TYR A 211 -4.96 -10.99 -6.90
N ILE A 212 -6.23 -10.72 -7.22
CA ILE A 212 -7.35 -11.52 -6.70
C ILE A 212 -7.21 -12.97 -7.15
N LEU A 213 -6.80 -13.22 -8.40
CA LEU A 213 -6.55 -14.58 -8.90
C LEU A 213 -5.40 -15.26 -8.15
N ASN A 214 -4.33 -14.52 -7.84
CA ASN A 214 -3.23 -15.03 -7.03
C ASN A 214 -3.69 -15.41 -5.62
N TRP A 215 -4.54 -14.60 -4.98
CA TRP A 215 -5.11 -14.94 -3.67
C TRP A 215 -5.95 -16.21 -3.72
N ILE A 216 -6.77 -16.38 -4.75
CA ILE A 216 -7.54 -17.61 -4.97
C ILE A 216 -6.61 -18.81 -5.11
N TYR A 217 -5.54 -18.70 -5.92
CA TYR A 217 -4.55 -19.76 -6.07
C TYR A 217 -3.87 -20.13 -4.73
N ARG A 218 -3.47 -19.12 -3.95
CA ARG A 218 -2.86 -19.33 -2.63
C ARG A 218 -3.81 -19.94 -1.62
N TYR A 219 -5.09 -19.60 -1.67
CA TYR A 219 -6.11 -20.23 -0.82
C TYR A 219 -6.21 -21.75 -1.01
N TYR A 220 -6.05 -22.22 -2.25
CA TYR A 220 -6.09 -23.66 -2.55
C TYR A 220 -4.75 -24.37 -2.31
N THR A 221 -3.62 -23.67 -2.41
CA THR A 221 -2.29 -24.28 -2.33
C THR A 221 -1.64 -24.19 -0.95
N GLU A 222 -1.92 -23.14 -0.17
CA GLU A 222 -1.35 -22.92 1.16
C GLU A 222 -2.36 -23.31 2.27
N PRO A 223 -2.14 -24.42 3.01
CA PRO A 223 -3.05 -24.81 4.08
C PRO A 223 -3.07 -23.76 5.20
N GLY A 224 -4.27 -23.30 5.56
CA GLY A 224 -4.48 -22.28 6.61
C GLY A 224 -4.38 -20.83 6.15
N TYR A 225 -4.32 -20.57 4.84
CA TYR A 225 -4.38 -19.21 4.30
C TYR A 225 -5.79 -18.62 4.40
N ARG A 226 -6.00 -17.68 5.35
CA ARG A 226 -7.31 -17.02 5.54
C ARG A 226 -7.14 -15.54 5.94
N GLN A 227 -6.85 -14.69 4.96
CA GLN A 227 -6.68 -13.23 5.15
C GLN A 227 -7.93 -12.45 4.69
N TRP A 228 -9.05 -12.68 5.37
CA TRP A 228 -10.35 -12.16 4.96
C TRP A 228 -10.40 -10.62 4.83
N LEU A 229 -9.67 -9.89 5.68
CA LEU A 229 -9.54 -8.42 5.63
C LEU A 229 -8.94 -7.91 4.32
N VAL A 230 -7.88 -8.55 3.85
CA VAL A 230 -7.18 -8.19 2.60
C VAL A 230 -8.08 -8.49 1.40
N TRP A 231 -8.77 -9.63 1.44
CA TRP A 231 -9.68 -10.04 0.38
C TRP A 231 -10.86 -9.08 0.27
N LEU A 232 -11.50 -8.73 1.39
CA LEU A 232 -12.61 -7.80 1.44
C LEU A 232 -12.20 -6.43 0.88
N SER A 233 -11.06 -5.90 1.35
CA SER A 233 -10.51 -4.62 0.86
C SER A 233 -10.17 -4.67 -0.62
N GLY A 234 -9.56 -5.76 -1.10
CA GLY A 234 -9.18 -5.92 -2.50
C GLY A 234 -10.40 -6.03 -3.42
N ILE A 235 -11.44 -6.74 -3.00
CA ILE A 235 -12.70 -6.83 -3.73
C ILE A 235 -13.37 -5.45 -3.83
N VAL A 236 -13.48 -4.71 -2.72
CA VAL A 236 -14.02 -3.34 -2.72
C VAL A 236 -13.22 -2.45 -3.66
N GLN A 237 -11.89 -2.53 -3.60
CA GLN A 237 -11.02 -1.73 -4.46
C GLN A 237 -11.23 -2.07 -5.94
N THR A 238 -11.27 -3.35 -6.32
CA THR A 238 -11.52 -3.77 -7.71
C THR A 238 -12.93 -3.39 -8.17
N ALA A 239 -13.94 -3.49 -7.30
CA ALA A 239 -15.31 -3.09 -7.61
C ALA A 239 -15.41 -1.60 -7.96
N VAL A 240 -14.65 -0.74 -7.27
CA VAL A 240 -14.57 0.71 -7.58
C VAL A 240 -13.97 0.96 -8.98
N TYR A 241 -13.08 0.10 -9.47
CA TYR A 241 -12.50 0.24 -10.81
C TYR A 241 -13.41 -0.30 -11.93
N CYS A 242 -14.41 -1.13 -11.63
CA CYS A 242 -15.23 -1.80 -12.64
C CYS A 242 -15.93 -0.81 -13.59
N ASP A 243 -16.51 0.26 -13.05
CA ASP A 243 -17.18 1.30 -13.84
C ASP A 243 -16.24 1.95 -14.87
N PHE A 244 -15.03 2.29 -14.41
CA PHE A 244 -14.01 2.86 -15.30
C PHE A 244 -13.52 1.87 -16.35
N PHE A 245 -13.32 0.60 -16.00
CA PHE A 245 -12.92 -0.40 -17.01
C PHE A 245 -13.96 -0.56 -18.11
N TYR A 246 -15.25 -0.50 -17.76
CA TYR A 246 -16.31 -0.59 -18.74
C TYR A 246 -16.19 0.52 -19.79
N TYR A 247 -16.14 1.78 -19.37
CA TYR A 247 -16.01 2.92 -20.29
C TYR A 247 -14.67 2.97 -21.02
N TYR A 248 -13.59 2.54 -20.36
CA TYR A 248 -12.28 2.44 -20.98
C TYR A 248 -12.26 1.42 -22.13
N ILE A 249 -12.80 0.22 -21.90
CA ILE A 249 -12.89 -0.84 -22.93
C ILE A 249 -13.80 -0.38 -24.07
N GLN A 250 -14.91 0.32 -23.76
CA GLN A 250 -15.82 0.86 -24.77
C GLN A 250 -15.12 1.90 -25.67
N SER A 251 -14.44 2.87 -25.07
CA SER A 251 -13.65 3.89 -25.79
C SER A 251 -12.54 3.26 -26.64
N TRP A 252 -11.85 2.24 -26.11
CA TRP A 252 -10.83 1.51 -26.85
C TRP A 252 -11.40 0.77 -28.07
N LYS A 253 -12.54 0.07 -27.92
CA LYS A 253 -13.20 -0.64 -29.03
C LYS A 253 -13.69 0.32 -30.13
N ASN A 254 -14.17 1.50 -29.73
CA ASN A 254 -14.70 2.50 -30.66
C ASN A 254 -13.60 3.40 -31.28
N ASN A 255 -12.34 3.30 -30.84
CA ASN A 255 -11.27 4.26 -31.16
C ASN A 255 -11.64 5.73 -30.84
N GLU A 256 -12.52 5.93 -29.87
CA GLU A 256 -12.93 7.25 -29.40
C GLU A 256 -12.07 7.67 -28.22
N LYS A 257 -11.89 8.98 -28.01
CA LYS A 257 -11.25 9.47 -26.78
C LYS A 257 -12.07 9.03 -25.57
N LEU A 258 -11.39 8.69 -24.48
CA LEU A 258 -12.06 8.28 -23.24
C LEU A 258 -12.91 9.42 -22.71
N GLN A 259 -14.23 9.26 -22.85
CA GLN A 259 -15.23 10.13 -22.25
C GLN A 259 -16.04 9.29 -21.28
N LEU A 260 -16.02 9.69 -20.02
CA LEU A 260 -16.80 9.09 -18.96
C LEU A 260 -18.14 9.85 -18.87
N PRO A 261 -19.28 9.16 -18.66
CA PRO A 261 -20.54 9.84 -18.43
C PRO A 261 -20.50 10.63 -17.12
N ALA A 262 -21.23 11.74 -17.11
CA ALA A 262 -21.25 12.73 -16.03
C ALA A 262 -22.09 12.28 -14.84
#